data_AF-A0A7S3VZT2-F1
#
_entry.id   AF-A0A7S3VZT2-F1
#
_cell.length_a   1.000
_cell.length_b   1.000
_cell.length_c   1.000
_cell.angle_alpha   90.00
_cell.angle_beta   90.00
_cell.angle_gamma   90.00
#
_symmetry.space_group_name_H-M   'P 1'
#
loop_
_entity.id
_entity.type
_entity.pdbx_description
1 polymer ?
#
loop_
_entity_poly.entity_id
_entity_poly.type
_entity_poly.pdbx_seq_one_letter_code
_entity_poly.pdbx_strand_id
1 'polypeptide(L)'
;GVVRPEMLGDSIGNRFIFPAPDPSYGPQSYKRHLCWIPWNSVISPTRVNDERISDGIPCLWFPAPKAATVIMFFHANAEDLGMSFAVLKHMRDQFKVNVLAVEYP
;
A
#
# COMPACT_ATOMS: atom_id res chain seq x y z
N GLY A 1 -29.55 -1.90 -21.33
CA GLY A 1 -28.97 -2.34 -20.05
C GLY A 1 -27.77 -3.20 -20.36
N VAL A 2 -26.56 -2.70 -20.14
CA VAL A 2 -25.33 -3.48 -20.34
C VAL A 2 -25.00 -4.12 -19.01
N VAL A 3 -25.17 -5.43 -18.94
CA VAL A 3 -24.82 -6.25 -17.78
C VAL A 3 -23.29 -6.30 -17.73
N ARG A 4 -22.69 -5.77 -16.65
CA ARG A 4 -21.26 -5.93 -16.39
C ARG A 4 -21.01 -7.40 -16.00
N PRO A 5 -20.02 -8.09 -16.59
CA PRO A 5 -19.67 -9.43 -16.14
C PRO A 5 -19.19 -9.37 -14.69
N GLU A 6 -19.69 -10.30 -13.87
CA GLU A 6 -19.39 -10.42 -12.46
C GLU A 6 -17.88 -10.67 -12.23
N MET A 7 -17.23 -9.75 -11.52
CA MET A 7 -15.87 -9.86 -10.98
C MET A 7 -15.87 -10.75 -9.71
N LEU A 8 -16.44 -11.95 -9.78
CA LEU A 8 -16.58 -12.85 -8.62
C LEU A 8 -15.48 -13.93 -8.54
N GLY A 9 -14.73 -14.15 -9.64
CA GLY A 9 -13.74 -15.23 -9.75
C GLY A 9 -12.30 -14.88 -9.35
N ASP A 10 -11.93 -13.60 -9.27
CA ASP A 10 -10.50 -13.20 -9.19
C ASP A 10 -9.93 -13.13 -7.77
N SER A 11 -10.75 -13.10 -6.72
CA SER A 11 -10.25 -12.89 -5.34
C SER A 11 -9.88 -14.18 -4.60
N ILE A 12 -10.54 -15.31 -4.91
CA ILE A 12 -10.32 -16.59 -4.22
C ILE A 12 -9.10 -17.31 -4.80
N GLY A 13 -8.93 -17.29 -6.12
CA GLY A 13 -7.81 -17.94 -6.80
C GLY A 13 -6.45 -17.30 -6.47
N ASN A 14 -6.36 -15.97 -6.49
CA ASN A 14 -5.13 -15.25 -6.16
C ASN A 14 -4.69 -15.45 -4.71
N ARG A 15 -5.64 -15.49 -3.76
CA ARG A 15 -5.31 -15.69 -2.34
C ARG A 15 -4.78 -17.10 -2.04
N PHE A 16 -5.09 -18.08 -2.88
CA PHE A 16 -4.61 -19.46 -2.73
C PHE A 16 -3.22 -19.67 -3.36
N ILE A 17 -2.93 -18.97 -4.46
CA ILE A 17 -1.65 -19.07 -5.17
C ILE A 17 -0.60 -18.12 -4.53
N PHE A 18 -1.04 -16.98 -4.00
CA PHE A 18 -0.20 -15.96 -3.36
C PHE A 18 -0.84 -15.54 -2.01
N PRO A 19 -0.69 -16.33 -0.95
CA PRO A 19 -1.17 -15.92 0.36
C PRO A 19 -0.46 -14.64 0.79
N ALA A 20 -1.23 -13.70 1.33
CA ALA A 20 -0.63 -12.55 2.00
C ALA A 20 0.26 -13.07 3.14
N PRO A 21 1.49 -12.56 3.27
CA PRO A 21 2.37 -12.94 4.37
C PRO A 21 1.77 -12.51 5.70
N ASP A 22 2.23 -13.11 6.79
CA ASP A 22 2.00 -12.52 8.11
C ASP A 22 2.59 -11.10 8.11
N PRO A 23 1.83 -10.06 8.53
CA PRO A 23 2.31 -8.68 8.45
C PRO A 23 3.64 -8.53 9.18
N SER A 24 4.66 -8.04 8.47
CA SER A 24 6.00 -7.84 9.00
C SER A 24 6.12 -6.56 9.83
N TYR A 25 5.04 -5.78 9.94
CA TYR A 25 4.99 -4.49 10.62
C TYR A 25 3.64 -4.23 11.28
N GLY A 26 3.61 -3.29 12.23
CA GLY A 26 2.39 -2.86 12.90
C GLY A 26 2.17 -1.34 12.78
N PRO A 27 1.07 -0.82 13.34
CA PRO A 27 0.69 0.60 13.20
C PRO A 27 1.71 1.59 13.78
N GLN A 28 2.55 1.14 14.71
CA GLN A 28 3.60 1.97 15.33
C GLN A 28 4.98 1.76 14.69
N SER A 29 5.09 0.88 13.70
CA SER A 29 6.33 0.67 12.94
C SER A 29 6.70 1.90 12.11
N TYR A 30 7.98 2.01 11.76
CA TYR A 30 8.49 3.00 10.80
C TYR A 30 8.07 4.45 11.11
N LYS A 31 8.21 4.85 12.38
CA LYS A 31 7.85 6.19 12.85
C LYS A 31 8.36 7.27 11.90
N ARG A 32 7.46 8.17 11.48
CA ARG A 32 7.66 9.26 10.49
C ARG A 32 7.62 8.87 9.01
N HIS A 33 7.55 7.58 8.69
CA HIS A 33 7.45 7.10 7.32
C HIS A 33 6.12 6.41 7.04
N LEU A 34 5.58 5.66 8.01
CA LEU A 34 4.26 5.07 7.87
C LEU A 34 3.17 6.16 7.89
N CYS A 35 2.36 6.17 6.84
CA CYS A 35 1.23 7.04 6.60
C CYS A 35 0.01 6.21 6.23
N TRP A 36 -1.16 6.84 6.20
CA TRP A 36 -2.39 6.19 5.77
C TRP A 36 -3.13 7.06 4.76
N ILE A 37 -3.53 6.44 3.65
CA ILE A 37 -4.41 7.05 2.67
C ILE A 37 -5.84 6.87 3.21
N PRO A 38 -6.57 7.97 3.47
CA PRO A 38 -7.91 7.87 4.03
C PRO A 38 -8.85 7.19 3.05
N TRP A 39 -9.74 6.34 3.57
CA TRP A 39 -10.83 5.81 2.77
C TRP A 39 -11.74 6.95 2.31
N ASN A 40 -12.22 6.83 1.08
CA ASN A 40 -13.26 7.70 0.55
C ASN A 40 -14.17 6.90 -0.38
N SER A 41 -15.28 7.50 -0.79
CA SER A 41 -16.29 6.87 -1.63
C SER A 41 -15.79 6.45 -3.02
N VAL A 42 -14.67 7.03 -3.49
CA VAL A 42 -14.05 6.68 -4.78
C VAL A 42 -13.16 5.44 -4.63
N ILE A 43 -12.37 5.36 -3.55
CA ILE A 43 -11.46 4.24 -3.27
C ILE A 43 -12.24 2.99 -2.85
N SER A 44 -13.21 3.15 -1.95
CA SER A 44 -14.05 2.04 -1.51
C SER A 44 -15.37 2.57 -0.93
N PRO A 45 -16.48 2.48 -1.69
CA PRO A 45 -17.81 2.86 -1.21
C PRO A 45 -18.25 2.10 0.05
N THR A 46 -17.74 0.88 0.23
CA THR A 46 -18.12 0.00 1.35
C THR A 46 -17.29 0.24 2.61
N ARG A 47 -16.02 0.68 2.47
CA ARG A 47 -15.12 0.88 3.62
C ARG A 47 -15.15 2.29 4.19
N VAL A 48 -15.69 3.27 3.46
CA VAL A 48 -15.74 4.67 3.91
C VAL A 48 -16.48 4.87 5.25
N ASN A 49 -17.44 3.99 5.57
CA ASN A 49 -18.23 4.04 6.81
C ASN A 49 -17.90 2.87 7.77
N ASP A 50 -16.83 2.10 7.51
CA ASP A 50 -16.46 0.97 8.38
C ASP A 50 -15.49 1.44 9.46
N GLU A 51 -16.01 1.73 10.65
CA GLU A 51 -15.24 2.16 11.81
C GLU A 51 -14.16 1.13 12.23
N ARG A 52 -14.30 -0.15 11.84
CA ARG A 52 -13.30 -1.19 12.15
C ARG A 52 -12.03 -1.07 11.31
N ILE A 53 -12.08 -0.32 10.21
CA ILE A 53 -10.97 -0.15 9.26
C ILE A 53 -10.71 1.35 9.06
N SER A 54 -10.91 2.16 10.11
CA SER A 54 -10.82 3.61 10.07
C SER A 54 -9.46 4.15 9.64
N ASP A 55 -8.40 3.37 9.87
CA ASP A 55 -7.03 3.87 9.76
C ASP A 55 -6.65 4.22 8.31
N GLY A 56 -7.27 3.58 7.31
CA GLY A 56 -6.98 3.82 5.90
C GLY A 56 -6.10 2.74 5.26
N ILE A 57 -5.61 3.01 4.05
CA ILE A 57 -4.64 2.15 3.36
C ILE A 57 -3.24 2.54 3.81
N PRO A 58 -2.45 1.63 4.41
CA PRO A 58 -1.10 1.97 4.84
C PRO A 58 -0.17 2.26 3.65
N CYS A 59 0.70 3.24 3.84
CA CYS A 59 1.70 3.68 2.88
C CYS A 59 3.03 3.99 3.58
N LEU A 60 4.14 3.81 2.88
CA LEU A 60 5.44 4.33 3.31
C LEU A 60 5.82 5.55 2.47
N TRP A 61 6.07 6.67 3.14
CA TRP A 61 6.54 7.90 2.55
C TRP A 61 7.99 8.20 2.96
N PHE A 62 8.87 8.31 1.97
CA PHE A 62 10.26 8.68 2.13
C PHE A 62 10.53 9.99 1.37
N PRO A 63 10.44 11.15 2.03
CA PRO A 63 10.74 12.42 1.40
C PRO A 63 12.25 12.58 1.14
N ALA A 64 12.60 13.21 0.03
CA ALA A 64 13.96 13.63 -0.29
C ALA A 64 14.05 15.16 -0.37
N PRO A 65 15.04 15.79 0.29
CA PRO A 65 15.20 17.24 0.21
C PRO A 65 15.42 17.72 -1.22
N LYS A 66 14.70 18.77 -1.62
CA LYS A 66 14.81 19.43 -2.94
C LYS A 66 14.45 18.52 -4.14
N ALA A 67 13.78 17.38 -3.89
CA ALA A 67 13.28 16.52 -4.95
C ALA A 67 11.88 16.96 -5.38
N ALA A 68 11.71 17.22 -6.68
CA ALA A 68 10.39 17.48 -7.29
C ALA A 68 9.70 16.18 -7.76
N THR A 69 10.46 15.10 -7.93
CA THR A 69 9.97 13.83 -8.47
C THR A 69 9.60 12.87 -7.34
N VAL A 70 8.55 12.07 -7.59
CA VAL A 70 8.11 10.97 -6.74
C VAL A 70 8.22 9.67 -7.53
N ILE A 71 8.90 8.68 -6.96
CA ILE A 71 8.80 7.29 -7.41
C ILE A 71 7.64 6.64 -6.66
N MET A 72 6.70 6.07 -7.40
CA MET A 72 5.63 5.24 -6.86
C MET A 72 6.05 3.78 -6.97
N PHE A 73 6.17 3.10 -5.83
CA PHE A 73 6.64 1.73 -5.74
C PHE A 73 5.51 0.78 -5.37
N PHE A 74 5.47 -0.36 -6.05
CA PHE A 74 4.57 -1.48 -5.76
C PHE A 74 5.43 -2.70 -5.42
N HIS A 75 5.19 -3.29 -4.25
CA HIS A 75 5.92 -4.47 -3.81
C HIS A 75 5.51 -5.70 -4.63
N ALA A 76 6.37 -6.72 -4.63
CA ALA A 76 6.08 -7.98 -5.32
C ALA A 76 4.94 -8.75 -4.62
N ASN A 77 4.41 -9.75 -5.32
CA ASN A 77 3.46 -10.69 -4.73
C ASN A 77 4.07 -11.37 -3.49
N ALA A 78 3.23 -11.62 -2.47
CA ALA A 78 3.64 -12.19 -1.19
C ALA A 78 4.66 -11.36 -0.38
N GLU A 79 4.97 -10.14 -0.81
CA GLU A 79 5.66 -9.14 0.01
C GLU A 79 4.65 -8.17 0.65
N ASP A 80 5.13 -7.39 1.62
CA ASP A 80 4.43 -6.29 2.25
C ASP A 80 5.35 -5.05 2.33
N LEU A 81 4.82 -3.93 2.79
CA LEU A 81 5.60 -2.70 2.96
C LEU A 81 6.79 -2.87 3.91
N GLY A 82 6.67 -3.73 4.92
CA GLY A 82 7.69 -3.88 5.93
C GLY A 82 8.95 -4.57 5.39
N MET A 83 8.77 -5.60 4.57
CA MET A 83 9.85 -6.24 3.81
C MET A 83 10.51 -5.27 2.83
N SER A 84 9.73 -4.38 2.22
CA SER A 84 10.23 -3.38 1.28
C SER A 84 10.95 -2.18 1.94
N PHE A 85 10.82 -1.98 3.26
CA PHE A 85 11.27 -0.75 3.92
C PHE A 85 12.75 -0.43 3.68
N ALA A 86 13.63 -1.44 3.82
CA ALA A 86 15.08 -1.24 3.69
C ALA A 86 15.47 -0.83 2.27
N VAL A 87 14.90 -1.48 1.26
CA VAL A 87 15.19 -1.16 -0.15
C VAL A 87 14.62 0.20 -0.54
N LEU A 88 13.44 0.58 -0.04
CA LEU A 88 12.83 1.88 -0.31
C LEU A 88 13.64 3.03 0.31
N LYS A 89 14.10 2.84 1.54
CA LYS A 89 14.99 3.81 2.21
C LYS A 89 16.29 3.96 1.42
N HIS A 90 16.90 2.85 1.02
CA HIS A 90 18.11 2.86 0.22
C HIS A 90 17.90 3.57 -1.13
N MET A 91 16.79 3.27 -1.82
CA MET A 91 16.40 3.89 -3.09
C MET A 91 16.26 5.41 -2.96
N ARG A 92 15.57 5.89 -1.92
CA ARG A 92 15.48 7.32 -1.61
C ARG A 92 16.86 7.93 -1.39
N ASP A 93 17.72 7.26 -0.63
CA ASP A 93 19.04 7.77 -0.26
C ASP A 93 20.02 7.77 -1.43
N GLN A 94 19.93 6.83 -2.38
CA GLN A 94 20.79 6.78 -3.56
C GLN A 94 20.34 7.74 -4.65
N PHE A 95 19.06 7.69 -5.02
CA PHE A 95 18.54 8.50 -6.13
C PHE A 95 18.19 9.93 -5.72
N LYS A 96 18.11 10.22 -4.41
CA LYS A 96 17.72 11.53 -3.87
C LYS A 96 16.36 12.01 -4.40
N VAL A 97 15.43 11.08 -4.55
CA VAL A 97 14.04 11.33 -4.99
C VAL A 97 13.06 10.94 -3.89
N ASN A 98 11.87 11.52 -3.91
CA ASN A 98 10.83 11.07 -2.99
C ASN A 98 10.36 9.67 -3.39
N VAL A 99 10.04 8.83 -2.42
CA VAL A 99 9.52 7.48 -2.66
C VAL A 99 8.21 7.28 -1.89
N LEU A 100 7.16 6.88 -2.59
CA LEU A 100 5.88 6.47 -2.04
C LEU A 100 5.66 4.98 -2.35
N ALA A 101 5.51 4.17 -1.32
CA ALA A 101 5.09 2.78 -1.45
C ALA A 101 3.71 2.59 -0.81
N VAL A 102 2.85 1.79 -1.44
CA VAL A 102 1.44 1.65 -1.05
C VAL A 102 1.10 0.16 -0.91
N GLU A 103 0.41 -0.21 0.17
CA GLU A 103 -0.26 -1.53 0.25
C GLU A 103 -1.46 -1.53 -0.69
N TYR A 104 -1.68 -2.65 -1.39
CA TYR A 104 -2.86 -2.84 -2.23
C TYR A 104 -3.70 -4.02 -1.73
N PRO A 105 -5.04 -3.89 -1.73
CA PRO A 105 -5.95 -4.88 -1.17
C PRO A 105 -6.11 -6.16 -2.01
#